data_AF-A0A3D2WGL9-F1
#
_entry.id   AF-A0A3D2WGL9-F1
#
_cell.length_a   1.000
_cell.length_b   1.000
_cell.length_c   1.000
_cell.angle_alpha   90.00
_cell.angle_beta   90.00
_cell.angle_gamma   90.00
#
_symmetry.space_group_name_H-M   'P 1'
#
loop_
_entity.id
_entity.type
_entity.pdbx_description
1 polymer ?
#
loop_
_entity_poly.entity_id
_entity_poly.type
_entity_poly.pdbx_seq_one_letter_code
_entity_poly.pdbx_strand_id
1 'polypeptide(L)'
;PELEDYRRLLSQGLLRPGELEIYIMDADGSNQRQLTQLGGANFAPYWHPSGEKIVFSSNHHDPDGRDFEIYMINLDGSGLTRITYSEGFDGFPVFSPDGQHLVFGSNRNNGGTSDTNVFIAEWIESS
;
A
#
# COMPACT_ATOMS: atom_id res chain seq x y z
N PRO A 1 1.34 4.27 27.71
CA PRO A 1 0.36 4.27 26.59
C PRO A 1 0.64 3.16 25.57
N GLU A 2 1.71 3.22 24.80
CA GLU A 2 2.02 2.23 23.75
C GLU A 2 2.61 0.92 24.31
N LEU A 3 3.52 1.03 25.30
CA LEU A 3 4.15 -0.13 25.94
C LEU A 3 3.16 -0.99 26.75
N GLU A 4 2.14 -0.37 27.33
CA GLU A 4 1.08 -1.05 28.09
C GLU A 4 0.11 -1.78 27.16
N ASP A 5 -0.21 -1.15 26.03
CA ASP A 5 -1.08 -1.72 25.02
C ASP A 5 -0.40 -2.87 24.26
N TYR A 6 0.90 -2.73 23.97
CA TYR A 6 1.74 -3.80 23.45
C TYR A 6 1.78 -5.01 24.40
N ARG A 7 1.99 -4.79 25.70
CA ARG A 7 1.97 -5.85 26.72
C ARG A 7 0.59 -6.49 26.88
N ARG A 8 -0.49 -5.71 26.77
CA ARG A 8 -1.89 -6.18 26.80
C ARG A 8 -2.21 -7.07 25.60
N LEU A 9 -1.77 -6.68 24.40
CA LEU A 9 -1.99 -7.47 23.20
C LEU A 9 -1.16 -8.76 23.25
N LEU A 10 0.11 -8.67 23.65
CA LEU A 10 0.97 -9.85 23.80
C LEU A 10 0.39 -10.87 24.79
N SER A 11 -0.19 -10.44 25.91
CA SER A 11 -0.81 -11.35 26.88
C SER A 11 -2.08 -12.03 26.35
N GLN A 12 -2.67 -11.48 25.29
CA GLN A 12 -3.80 -12.05 24.55
C GLN A 12 -3.36 -12.86 23.32
N GLY A 13 -2.05 -13.03 23.10
CA GLY A 13 -1.49 -13.68 21.90
C GLY A 13 -1.61 -12.84 20.63
N LEU A 14 -1.93 -11.55 20.76
CA LEU A 14 -2.05 -10.60 19.67
C LEU A 14 -0.75 -9.79 19.58
N LEU A 15 -0.20 -9.68 18.37
CA LEU A 15 0.85 -8.69 18.07
C LEU A 15 0.18 -7.56 17.32
N ARG A 16 0.41 -6.31 17.75
CA ARG A 16 0.21 -5.19 16.83
C ARG A 16 1.38 -5.24 15.84
N PRO A 17 1.13 -5.38 14.52
CA PRO A 17 2.15 -5.04 13.56
C PRO A 17 2.58 -3.60 13.84
N GLY A 18 3.89 -3.36 13.92
CA GLY A 18 4.39 -1.98 13.94
C GLY A 18 3.97 -1.26 12.66
N GLU A 19 4.05 0.07 12.67
CA GLU A 19 3.88 0.85 11.46
C GLU A 19 4.85 0.34 10.39
N LEU A 20 4.31 -0.03 9.23
CA LEU A 20 5.10 -0.47 8.10
C LEU A 20 5.12 0.67 7.10
N GLU A 21 6.32 1.18 6.82
CA GLU A 21 6.52 2.36 5.98
C GLU A 21 7.46 2.04 4.83
N ILE A 22 7.34 2.80 3.75
CA ILE A 22 8.15 2.68 2.54
C ILE A 22 9.38 3.56 2.69
N TYR A 23 10.54 2.98 2.38
CA TYR A 23 11.82 3.68 2.27
C TYR A 23 12.36 3.53 0.86
N ILE A 24 13.07 4.55 0.39
CA ILE A 24 13.83 4.54 -0.85
C ILE A 24 15.32 4.59 -0.47
N MET A 25 16.13 3.78 -1.14
CA MET A 25 17.59 3.75 -0.99
C MET A 25 18.23 3.30 -2.30
N ASP A 26 19.54 3.52 -2.44
CA ASP A 26 20.33 2.98 -3.54
C ASP A 26 20.49 1.46 -3.39
N ALA A 27 20.79 0.77 -4.50
CA ALA A 27 20.92 -0.69 -4.52
C ALA A 27 22.03 -1.23 -3.61
N ASP A 28 23.01 -0.39 -3.26
CA ASP A 28 24.08 -0.70 -2.32
C ASP A 28 23.71 -0.44 -0.84
N GLY A 29 22.49 0.08 -0.59
CA GLY A 29 22.00 0.44 0.75
C GLY A 29 22.31 1.87 1.19
N SER A 30 23.00 2.66 0.37
CA SER A 30 23.25 4.08 0.67
C SER A 30 22.03 4.96 0.39
N ASN A 31 22.08 6.22 0.84
CA ASN A 31 21.03 7.22 0.60
C ASN A 31 19.61 6.82 1.03
N GLN A 32 19.48 5.97 2.06
CA GLN A 32 18.20 5.60 2.60
C GLN A 32 17.43 6.82 3.13
N ARG A 33 16.18 6.95 2.69
CA ARG A 33 15.24 7.94 3.20
C ARG A 33 13.83 7.36 3.28
N GLN A 34 13.09 7.80 4.28
CA GLN A 34 11.69 7.43 4.44
C GLN A 34 10.83 8.17 3.41
N LEU A 35 9.95 7.45 2.72
CA LEU A 35 9.02 8.01 1.74
C LEU A 35 7.64 8.26 2.36
N THR A 36 7.14 7.31 3.15
CA THR A 36 5.81 7.39 3.77
C THR A 36 5.91 7.52 5.29
N GLN A 37 5.00 8.30 5.87
CA GLN A 37 4.80 8.49 7.31
C GLN A 37 3.29 8.54 7.57
N LEU A 38 2.58 7.48 7.17
CA LEU A 38 1.13 7.42 7.16
C LEU A 38 0.57 6.67 8.38
N GLY A 39 1.40 5.88 9.05
CA GLY A 39 0.96 4.87 10.00
C GLY A 39 0.32 3.68 9.29
N GLY A 40 -0.20 2.73 10.06
CA GLY A 40 -0.75 1.51 9.50
C GLY A 40 0.30 0.68 8.76
N ALA A 41 -0.12 -0.02 7.72
CA ALA A 41 0.74 -0.86 6.89
C ALA A 41 0.80 -0.35 5.45
N ASN A 42 1.98 0.16 5.05
CA ASN A 42 2.30 0.68 3.73
C ASN A 42 3.36 -0.22 3.09
N PHE A 43 2.98 -1.00 2.08
CA PHE A 43 3.83 -2.09 1.58
C PHE A 43 3.56 -2.43 0.11
N ALA A 44 4.32 -3.41 -0.39
CA ALA A 44 4.33 -3.82 -1.80
C ALA A 44 4.49 -2.64 -2.78
N PRO A 45 5.53 -1.79 -2.59
CA PRO A 45 5.75 -0.67 -3.49
C PRO A 45 6.18 -1.16 -4.88
N TYR A 46 5.76 -0.43 -5.90
CA TYR A 46 6.21 -0.59 -7.28
C TYR A 46 6.45 0.78 -7.91
N TRP A 47 7.49 0.86 -8.76
CA TRP A 47 7.81 2.09 -9.48
C TRP A 47 6.81 2.34 -10.59
N HIS A 48 6.24 3.54 -10.65
CA HIS A 48 5.55 3.97 -11.86
C HIS A 48 6.55 4.05 -13.02
N PRO A 49 6.19 3.66 -14.27
CA PRO A 49 7.12 3.65 -15.40
C PRO A 49 7.72 5.01 -15.76
N SER A 50 7.13 6.13 -15.32
CA SER A 50 7.76 7.45 -15.45
C SER A 50 9.01 7.62 -14.58
N GLY A 51 9.18 6.79 -13.54
CA GLY A 51 10.26 6.91 -12.57
C GLY A 51 10.04 8.00 -11.50
N GLU A 52 8.89 8.69 -11.50
CA GLU A 52 8.65 9.86 -10.62
C GLU A 52 7.69 9.57 -9.46
N LYS A 53 7.03 8.41 -9.46
CA LYS A 53 6.00 8.04 -8.49
C LYS A 53 6.18 6.59 -8.04
N ILE A 54 5.71 6.29 -6.83
CA ILE A 54 5.58 4.94 -6.29
C ILE A 54 4.09 4.64 -6.13
N VAL A 55 3.66 3.47 -6.58
CA VAL A 55 2.35 2.89 -6.26
C VAL A 55 2.51 1.82 -5.19
N PHE A 56 1.60 1.72 -4.23
CA PHE A 56 1.72 0.82 -3.08
C PHE A 56 0.38 0.48 -2.45
N SER A 57 0.36 -0.54 -1.58
CA SER A 57 -0.80 -0.93 -0.78
C SER A 57 -0.77 -0.23 0.58
N SER A 58 -1.90 0.31 1.02
CA SER A 58 -2.02 0.94 2.33
C SER A 58 -3.41 0.77 2.95
N ASN A 59 -3.43 0.60 4.27
CA ASN A 59 -4.64 0.65 5.09
C ASN A 59 -4.69 1.90 6.00
N HIS A 60 -3.86 2.93 5.74
CA HIS A 60 -3.77 4.09 6.63
C HIS A 60 -5.10 4.85 6.79
N HIS A 61 -6.01 4.71 5.84
CA HIS A 61 -7.34 5.32 5.92
C HIS A 61 -8.31 4.54 6.83
N ASP A 62 -7.97 3.29 7.19
CA ASP A 62 -8.82 2.40 7.96
C ASP A 62 -8.32 2.23 9.41
N PRO A 63 -9.04 2.78 10.40
CA PRO A 63 -8.71 2.61 11.81
C PRO A 63 -8.72 1.14 12.28
N ASP A 64 -9.48 0.26 11.62
CA ASP A 64 -9.54 -1.17 11.95
C ASP A 64 -8.40 -1.98 11.29
N GLY A 65 -7.70 -1.36 10.33
CA GLY A 65 -6.51 -1.90 9.66
C GLY A 65 -6.75 -3.08 8.73
N ARG A 66 -8.00 -3.35 8.34
CA ARG A 66 -8.37 -4.47 7.47
C ARG A 66 -8.69 -4.06 6.03
N ASP A 67 -9.06 -2.80 5.82
CA ASP A 67 -9.36 -2.25 4.51
C ASP A 67 -8.10 -1.70 3.86
N PHE A 68 -7.64 -2.36 2.79
CA PHE A 68 -6.43 -2.00 2.05
C PHE A 68 -6.80 -1.47 0.69
N GLU A 69 -6.14 -0.38 0.33
CA GLU A 69 -6.33 0.30 -0.93
C GLU A 69 -4.98 0.60 -1.59
N ILE A 70 -5.02 0.79 -2.91
CA ILE A 70 -3.85 1.18 -3.68
C ILE A 70 -3.72 2.70 -3.63
N TYR A 71 -2.52 3.16 -3.33
CA TYR A 71 -2.15 4.56 -3.29
C TYR A 71 -0.96 4.83 -4.20
N MET A 72 -0.84 6.07 -4.64
CA MET A 72 0.31 6.56 -5.39
C MET A 72 0.87 7.82 -4.74
N ILE A 73 2.19 7.97 -4.72
CA ILE A 73 2.89 9.10 -4.08
C ILE A 73 4.09 9.52 -4.93
N ASN A 74 4.41 10.82 -4.96
CA ASN A 74 5.61 11.33 -5.61
C ASN A 74 6.86 10.92 -4.82
N LEU A 75 8.02 10.85 -5.48
CA LEU A 75 9.27 10.46 -4.79
C LEU A 75 9.65 11.38 -3.63
N ASP A 76 9.25 12.65 -3.65
CA ASP A 76 9.52 13.59 -2.56
C ASP A 76 8.56 13.44 -1.36
N GLY A 77 7.61 12.50 -1.42
CA GLY A 77 6.60 12.26 -0.40
C GLY A 77 5.34 13.14 -0.55
N SER A 78 5.28 14.00 -1.56
CA SER A 78 4.09 14.80 -1.87
C SER A 78 3.08 14.04 -2.74
N GLY A 79 1.89 14.62 -2.92
CA GLY A 79 0.93 14.15 -3.93
C GLY A 79 0.30 12.78 -3.66
N LEU A 80 0.20 12.37 -2.39
CA LEU A 80 -0.47 11.13 -2.01
C LEU A 80 -1.90 11.10 -2.56
N THR A 81 -2.20 10.09 -3.37
CA THR A 81 -3.49 9.93 -4.04
C THR A 81 -3.98 8.49 -3.89
N ARG A 82 -5.24 8.31 -3.49
CA ARG A 82 -5.91 7.00 -3.45
C ARG A 82 -6.35 6.61 -4.88
N ILE A 83 -6.04 5.39 -5.30
CA ILE A 83 -6.29 4.89 -6.65
C ILE A 83 -7.52 3.98 -6.69
N THR A 84 -7.70 3.17 -5.65
CA THR A 84 -8.85 2.24 -5.54
C THR A 84 -9.75 2.59 -4.36
N TYR A 85 -11.00 2.13 -4.42
CA TYR A 85 -12.06 2.51 -3.48
C TYR A 85 -13.01 1.34 -3.15
N SER A 86 -12.57 0.10 -3.37
CA SER A 86 -13.41 -1.06 -3.07
C SER A 86 -13.15 -1.57 -1.67
N GLU A 87 -14.23 -1.72 -0.90
CA GLU A 87 -14.16 -2.32 0.44
C GLU A 87 -13.43 -3.67 0.42
N GLY A 88 -12.55 -3.87 1.39
CA GLY A 88 -11.82 -5.11 1.60
C GLY A 88 -10.34 -4.94 1.30
N PHE A 89 -9.81 -5.77 0.41
CA PHE A 89 -8.38 -5.78 0.14
C PHE A 89 -8.13 -5.50 -1.32
N ASP A 90 -7.39 -4.41 -1.59
CA ASP A 90 -6.72 -4.13 -2.84
C ASP A 90 -5.21 -4.02 -2.58
N GLY A 91 -4.40 -4.79 -3.31
CA GLY A 91 -2.98 -4.73 -3.12
C GLY A 91 -2.11 -5.41 -4.15
N PHE A 92 -0.81 -5.39 -3.89
CA PHE A 92 0.24 -5.87 -4.80
C PHE A 92 0.17 -5.21 -6.20
N PRO A 93 0.15 -3.86 -6.28
CA PRO A 93 0.06 -3.15 -7.54
C PRO A 93 1.33 -3.30 -8.39
N VAL A 94 1.17 -3.53 -9.69
CA VAL A 94 2.27 -3.60 -10.67
C VAL A 94 1.84 -2.92 -11.96
N PHE A 95 2.62 -1.94 -12.42
CA PHE A 95 2.42 -1.32 -13.74
C PHE A 95 3.02 -2.17 -14.86
N SER A 96 2.35 -2.20 -16.01
CA SER A 96 2.96 -2.67 -17.25
C SER A 96 4.16 -1.80 -17.63
N PRO A 97 5.18 -2.33 -18.34
CA PRO A 97 6.37 -1.56 -18.69
C PRO A 97 6.11 -0.29 -19.51
N ASP A 98 5.01 -0.28 -20.27
CA ASP A 98 4.56 0.87 -21.07
C ASP A 98 3.67 1.85 -20.29
N GLY A 99 3.35 1.57 -19.03
CA GLY A 99 2.49 2.41 -18.18
C GLY A 99 1.02 2.42 -18.54
N GLN A 100 0.58 1.60 -19.51
CA GLN A 100 -0.81 1.60 -19.98
C GLN A 100 -1.75 0.77 -19.11
N HIS A 101 -1.22 -0.10 -18.25
CA HIS A 101 -2.04 -0.99 -17.43
C HIS A 101 -1.51 -1.09 -16.00
N LEU A 102 -2.44 -1.25 -15.06
CA LEU A 102 -2.18 -1.59 -13.67
C LEU A 102 -2.77 -2.96 -13.37
N VAL A 103 -1.93 -3.88 -12.89
CA VAL A 103 -2.34 -5.20 -12.37
C VAL A 103 -2.33 -5.15 -10.85
N PHE A 104 -3.35 -5.71 -10.20
CA PHE A 104 -3.42 -5.78 -8.74
C PHE A 104 -4.33 -6.93 -8.28
N GLY A 105 -4.12 -7.39 -7.05
CA GLY A 105 -5.02 -8.32 -6.36
C GLY A 105 -6.16 -7.56 -5.70
N SER A 106 -7.38 -8.08 -5.80
CA SER A 106 -8.55 -7.49 -5.14
C SER A 106 -9.56 -8.53 -4.65
N ASN A 107 -10.23 -8.21 -3.55
CA ASN A 107 -11.38 -8.94 -3.02
C ASN A 107 -12.71 -8.49 -3.64
N ARG A 108 -12.70 -7.51 -4.55
CA ARG A 108 -13.92 -7.10 -5.25
C ARG A 108 -14.55 -8.26 -6.02
N ASN A 109 -15.87 -8.25 -6.09
CA ASN A 109 -16.68 -9.23 -6.83
C ASN A 109 -16.45 -10.70 -6.41
N ASN A 110 -16.08 -10.96 -5.16
CA ASN A 110 -15.76 -12.30 -4.65
C ASN A 110 -16.97 -13.12 -4.15
N GLY A 111 -18.20 -12.67 -4.42
CA GLY A 111 -19.43 -13.35 -3.98
C GLY A 111 -19.66 -13.35 -2.46
N GLY A 112 -19.02 -12.44 -1.72
CA GLY A 112 -19.12 -12.34 -0.25
C GLY A 112 -18.16 -13.26 0.51
N THR A 113 -17.18 -13.84 -0.19
CA THR A 113 -16.11 -14.64 0.41
C THR A 113 -14.93 -13.75 0.83
N SER A 114 -13.77 -14.34 1.06
CA SER A 114 -12.49 -13.64 1.20
C SER A 114 -11.55 -13.91 0.04
N ASP A 115 -12.06 -14.41 -1.09
CA ASP A 115 -11.23 -14.74 -2.25
C ASP A 115 -10.61 -13.47 -2.85
N THR A 116 -9.32 -13.55 -3.14
CA THR A 116 -8.58 -12.51 -3.85
C THR A 116 -8.39 -12.94 -5.30
N ASN A 117 -8.84 -12.11 -6.23
CA ASN A 117 -8.66 -12.30 -7.67
C ASN A 117 -7.70 -11.27 -8.23
N VAL A 118 -7.13 -11.54 -9.42
CA VAL A 118 -6.26 -10.60 -10.12
C VAL A 118 -7.09 -9.77 -11.09
N PHE A 119 -6.91 -8.45 -11.03
CA PHE A 119 -7.54 -7.48 -11.92
C PHE A 119 -6.49 -6.76 -12.75
N ILE A 120 -6.87 -6.39 -13.96
CA ILE A 120 -6.10 -5.54 -14.85
C ILE A 120 -6.98 -4.36 -15.20
N ALA A 121 -6.46 -3.15 -15.03
CA ALA A 121 -7.12 -1.91 -15.42
C ALA A 121 -6.26 -1.17 -16.45
N GLU A 122 -6.91 -0.55 -17.44
CA GLU A 122 -6.27 0.46 -18.27
C GLU A 122 -5.98 1.70 -17.41
N TRP A 123 -4.77 2.23 -17.51
CA TRP A 123 -4.34 3.42 -16.79
C TRP A 123 -4.58 4.67 -17.63
N ILE A 124 -5.36 5.60 -17.09
CA ILE A 124 -5.61 6.90 -17.70
C ILE A 124 -5.08 7.96 -16.76
N GLU A 125 -3.97 8.61 -17.13
CA GLU A 125 -3.44 9.71 -16.33
C GLU A 125 -4.46 10.84 -16.29
N SER A 126 -4.79 11.30 -15.09
CA SER A 126 -5.66 12.46 -14.92
C SER A 126 -4.87 13.72 -15.25
N SER A 127 -5.24 14.39 -16.34
CA SER A 127 -4.69 15.69 -16.77
C SER A 127 -5.02 16.85 -15.84
#